data_AF-A0A6N6P1G1-F1
#
_entry.id   AF-A0A6N6P1G1-F1
#
_cell.length_a   1.000
_cell.length_b   1.000
_cell.length_c   1.000
_cell.angle_alpha   90.00
_cell.angle_beta   90.00
_cell.angle_gamma   90.00
#
_symmetry.space_group_name_H-M   'P 1'
#
loop_
_entity.id
_entity.type
_entity.pdbx_description
1 polymer ?
#
loop_
_entity_poly.entity_id
_entity_poly.type
_entity_poly.pdbx_seq_one_letter_code
_entity_poly.pdbx_strand_id
1 'polypeptide(L)' 'MDLTLVVLAAGMGSRYGGLKQLDPVGPHGEIILDYSVRDALTAGFNKVVFVIRREMLEVFHESVGLRYEGRIQVA' A
#
# COMPACT_ATOMS: atom_id res chain seq x y z
N MET A 1 12.68 -10.17 -15.46
CA MET A 1 13.13 -10.36 -14.06
C MET A 1 12.07 -9.70 -13.21
N ASP A 2 11.41 -10.44 -12.34
CA ASP A 2 10.29 -9.90 -11.57
C ASP A 2 10.81 -9.27 -10.27
N LEU A 3 10.60 -7.97 -10.13
CA LEU A 3 11.00 -7.18 -8.98
C LEU A 3 9.76 -6.90 -8.13
N THR A 4 9.80 -7.37 -6.88
CA THR A 4 8.68 -7.29 -5.96
C THR A 4 8.96 -6.31 -4.81
N LEU A 5 8.08 -5.33 -4.64
CA LEU A 5 8.08 -4.45 -3.47
C LEU A 5 7.27 -5.13 -2.36
N VAL A 6 7.91 -5.41 -1.24
CA VAL A 6 7.22 -5.94 -0.06
C VAL A 6 6.95 -4.80 0.91
N VAL A 7 5.68 -4.56 1.22
CA VAL A 7 5.27 -3.55 2.20
C VAL A 7 4.77 -4.22 3.47
N LEU A 8 5.45 -3.94 4.58
CA LEU A 8 5.10 -4.45 5.90
C LEU A 8 4.11 -3.49 6.58
N ALA A 9 2.83 -3.78 6.49
CA ALA A 9 1.71 -2.95 6.97
C ALA A 9 0.91 -3.61 8.11
N ALA A 10 1.50 -4.58 8.83
CA ALA A 10 0.87 -5.28 9.95
C ALA A 10 0.96 -4.52 11.31
N GLY A 11 1.57 -3.33 11.33
CA GLY A 11 1.72 -2.52 12.54
C GLY A 11 0.47 -1.70 12.83
N MET A 12 -0.02 -1.73 14.08
CA MET A 12 -1.00 -0.75 14.55
C MET A 12 -0.27 0.47 15.11
N GLY A 13 -0.60 1.66 14.61
CA GLY A 13 -0.17 2.90 15.25
C GLY A 13 -0.87 3.06 16.59
N SER A 14 -0.29 2.57 17.69
CA SER A 14 -0.85 2.75 19.04
C SER A 14 -0.97 4.22 19.43
N ARG A 15 -0.10 5.08 18.87
CA ARG A 15 -0.16 6.55 18.97
C ARG A 15 -1.37 7.16 18.26
N TYR A 16 -2.02 6.40 17.39
CA TYR A 16 -2.97 6.89 16.40
C TYR A 16 -4.34 6.20 16.45
N GLY A 17 -4.49 5.15 17.27
CA GLY A 17 -5.78 4.51 17.56
C GLY A 17 -6.42 3.74 16.41
N GLY A 18 -5.71 3.50 15.30
CA GLY A 18 -6.27 2.80 14.13
C GLY A 18 -5.36 2.76 12.90
N LEU A 19 -5.97 2.53 11.73
CA LEU A 19 -5.38 2.37 10.40
C LEU A 19 -4.82 3.69 9.80
N LYS A 20 -3.93 4.39 10.50
CA LYS A 20 -3.35 5.66 10.04
C LYS A 20 -2.20 5.54 9.01
N GLN A 21 -2.30 4.58 8.10
CA GLN A 21 -1.46 4.55 6.88
C GLN A 21 -2.22 5.01 5.63
N LEU A 22 -3.51 5.33 5.77
CA LEU A 22 -4.38 5.84 4.69
C LEU A 22 -4.64 7.35 4.82
N ASP A 23 -4.02 8.02 5.80
CA ASP A 23 -4.15 9.48 5.92
C ASP A 23 -3.49 10.12 4.68
N PRO A 24 -4.19 11.06 4.03
CA PRO A 24 -3.63 11.75 2.89
C PRO A 24 -2.46 12.63 3.33
N VAL A 25 -1.37 12.56 2.59
CA VAL A 25 -0.15 13.36 2.75
C VAL A 25 0.13 14.23 1.52
N GLY A 26 -0.49 13.92 0.38
CA GLY A 26 -0.32 14.65 -0.88
C GLY A 26 -1.44 15.67 -1.18
N PRO A 27 -1.20 16.58 -2.13
CA PRO A 27 -2.12 17.66 -2.49
C PRO A 27 -3.45 17.19 -3.08
N HIS A 28 -3.54 15.93 -3.54
CA HIS A 28 -4.74 15.34 -4.13
C HIS A 28 -5.25 14.13 -3.34
N GLY A 29 -4.85 14.01 -2.07
CA GLY A 29 -5.28 12.90 -1.23
C GLY A 29 -4.43 11.64 -1.38
N GLU A 30 -3.23 11.76 -1.94
CA GLU A 30 -2.26 10.66 -1.98
C GLU A 30 -1.84 10.26 -0.58
N ILE A 31 -1.70 8.96 -0.35
CA ILE A 31 -1.19 8.39 0.90
C ILE A 31 0.29 8.03 0.70
N ILE A 32 1.02 7.76 1.78
CA ILE A 32 2.46 7.39 1.70
C ILE A 32 2.69 6.21 0.73
N LEU A 33 1.78 5.23 0.74
CA LEU A 33 1.85 4.08 -0.16
C LEU A 33 1.87 4.45 -1.65
N ASP A 34 1.22 5.54 -2.06
CA ASP A 34 1.20 5.96 -3.46
C ASP A 34 2.59 6.35 -3.97
N TYR A 35 3.34 7.05 -3.12
CA TYR A 35 4.71 7.45 -3.42
C TYR A 35 5.62 6.22 -3.50
N SER A 36 5.53 5.31 -2.52
CA SER A 36 6.32 4.07 -2.52
C SER A 36 6.06 3.21 -3.76
N VAL A 37 4.80 3.06 -4.17
CA VAL A 37 4.44 2.28 -5.37
C VAL A 37 4.88 3.01 -6.64
N ARG A 38 4.75 4.34 -6.71
CA ARG A 38 5.23 5.15 -7.85
C ARG A 38 6.74 5.02 -8.04
N ASP A 39 7.50 5.09 -6.95
CA ASP A 39 8.95 4.97 -6.98
C ASP A 39 9.37 3.56 -7.41
N ALA A 40 8.70 2.54 -6.88
CA ALA A 40 8.93 1.16 -7.28
C ALA A 40 8.64 0.93 -8.78
N LEU A 41 7.53 1.44 -9.29
CA LEU A 41 7.23 1.39 -10.74
C LEU A 41 8.33 2.06 -11.56
N THR A 42 8.81 3.23 -11.13
CA THR A 42 9.88 3.98 -11.80
C THR A 42 11.22 3.23 -11.75
N ALA A 43 11.46 2.46 -10.69
CA ALA A 43 12.62 1.59 -10.52
C ALA A 43 12.49 0.22 -11.22
N GLY A 44 11.37 -0.06 -11.91
CA GLY A 44 11.15 -1.30 -12.68
C GLY A 44 10.52 -2.45 -11.89
N PHE A 45 9.93 -2.19 -10.73
CA PHE A 45 9.14 -3.18 -10.00
C PHE A 45 7.80 -3.41 -10.70
N ASN A 46 7.40 -4.67 -10.78
CA ASN A 46 6.18 -5.10 -11.48
C ASN A 46 5.18 -5.80 -10.55
N LYS A 47 5.57 -6.03 -9.29
CA LYS A 47 4.72 -6.64 -8.27
C LYS A 47 4.86 -5.94 -6.92
N VAL A 48 3.77 -5.88 -6.18
CA VAL A 48 3.69 -5.43 -4.79
C VAL A 48 3.06 -6.53 -3.93
N VAL A 49 3.63 -6.78 -2.75
CA VAL A 49 3.11 -7.72 -1.75
C VAL A 49 2.88 -6.99 -0.44
N PHE A 50 1.68 -7.13 0.12
CA PHE A 50 1.32 -6.52 1.40
C PHE A 50 1.28 -7.53 2.53
N VAL A 51 2.12 -7.31 3.55
CA VAL A 51 2.07 -8.09 4.79
C VAL A 51 1.23 -7.33 5.81
N ILE A 52 -0.01 -7.77 5.98
CA ILE A 52 -1.01 -7.16 6.85
C ILE A 52 -1.51 -8.14 7.91
N ARG A 53 -2.23 -7.65 8.92
CA ARG A 53 -2.99 -8.51 9.85
C ARG A 53 -4.22 -9.07 9.14
N ARG A 54 -4.60 -10.28 9.51
CA ARG A 54 -5.76 -10.97 8.91
C ARG A 54 -7.06 -10.18 9.06
N GLU A 55 -7.29 -9.56 10.22
CA GLU A 55 -8.49 -8.74 10.44
C GLU A 55 -8.56 -7.46 9.59
N MET A 56 -7.45 -7.05 8.97
CA MET A 56 -7.37 -5.84 8.15
C MET A 56 -7.56 -6.12 6.65
N LEU A 57 -7.73 -7.39 6.25
CA LEU A 57 -7.77 -7.80 4.85
C LEU A 57 -8.88 -7.13 4.04
N GLU A 58 -10.10 -7.09 4.57
CA GLU A 58 -11.26 -6.50 3.88
C GLU A 58 -11.06 -5.00 3.66
N VAL A 59 -10.75 -4.27 4.73
CA VAL A 59 -10.49 -2.82 4.67
C VAL A 59 -9.32 -2.50 3.74
N PHE A 60 -8.28 -3.32 3.75
CA PHE A 60 -7.13 -3.15 2.87
C PHE A 60 -7.49 -3.37 1.41
N HIS A 61 -8.29 -4.40 1.10
CA HIS A 61 -8.74 -4.68 -0.26
C HIS A 61 -9.60 -3.53 -0.82
N GLU A 62 -10.54 -3.01 -0.03
CA GLU A 62 -11.39 -1.89 -0.42
C GLU A 62 -10.61 -0.57 -0.59
N SER A 63 -9.62 -0.32 0.28
CA SER A 63 -8.90 0.95 0.29
C SER A 63 -7.70 0.98 -0.64
N VAL A 64 -6.91 -0.09 -0.69
CA VAL A 64 -5.58 -0.10 -1.33
C VAL A 64 -5.59 -0.90 -2.63
N GLY A 65 -6.28 -2.06 -2.65
CA GLY A 65 -6.36 -2.91 -3.83
C GLY A 65 -6.91 -2.16 -5.05
N LEU A 66 -8.02 -1.45 -4.87
CA LEU A 66 -8.67 -0.65 -5.92
C LEU A 66 -7.79 0.51 -6.44
N ARG A 67 -6.90 1.07 -5.61
CA ARG A 67 -6.08 2.24 -6.00
C ARG A 67 -4.96 1.88 -6.97
N TYR A 68 -4.56 0.61 -7.02
CA TYR A 68 -3.45 0.12 -7.85
C TYR A 68 -3.86 -0.87 -8.94
N GLU A 69 -5.16 -1.16 -9.04
CA GLU A 69 -5.70 -2.06 -10.05
C GLU A 69 -5.31 -1.62 -11.47
N GLY A 70 -4.79 -2.58 -12.26
CA GLY A 70 -4.34 -2.35 -13.64
C GLY A 70 -2.99 -1.64 -13.79
N ARG A 71 -2.32 -1.22 -12.71
CA ARG A 71 -1.00 -0.53 -12.78
C ARG A 71 0.17 -1.40 -12.35
N ILE A 72 -0.03 -2.28 -11.37
CA ILE A 72 0.97 -3.21 -10.86
C ILE A 72 0.27 -4.48 -10.37
N GLN A 73 0.95 -5.63 -10.41
CA GLN A 73 0.41 -6.83 -9.78
C GLN A 73 0.40 -6.65 -8.26
N VAL A 74 -0.76 -6.77 -7.62
CA VAL A 74 -0.91 -6.71 -6.16
C VAL A 74 -1.17 -8.12 -5.63
N ALA A 75 -0.52 -8.49 -4.53
CA ALA A 75 -0.65 -9.77 -3.85
C ALA A 75 -0.61 -9.64 -2.32
#